data_AF-A0AAV0PFX6-F1
#
_entry.id   AF-A0AAV0PFX6-F1
#
_cell.length_a   1.000
_cell.length_b   1.000
_cell.length_c   1.000
_cell.angle_alpha   90.00
_cell.angle_beta   90.00
_cell.angle_gamma   90.00
#
_symmetry.space_group_name_H-M   'P 1'
#
loop_
_entity.id
_entity.type
_entity.pdbx_description
1 polymer ?
#
loop_
_entity_poly.entity_id
_entity_poly.type
_entity_poly.pdbx_seq_one_letter_code
_entity_poly.pdbx_strand_id
1 'polypeptide(L)' 'MARSSSRQGRPIGARRRDESMLTRMVNSVFSFLKYAEFEILFVLFFVVAFVVFKDLTSRPEYNQILVKKPDSGDWWPY' A
#
# COMPACT_ATOMS: atom_id res chain seq x y z
N MET A 1 -18.46 64.24 -21.56
CA MET A 1 -18.54 62.78 -21.82
C MET A 1 -17.14 62.28 -22.17
N ALA A 2 -16.79 61.08 -21.68
CA ALA A 2 -15.57 60.31 -21.95
C ALA A 2 -14.24 60.73 -21.28
N ARG A 3 -13.88 60.03 -20.20
CA ARG A 3 -12.51 59.54 -20.04
C ARG A 3 -12.54 58.12 -19.48
N SER A 4 -12.02 57.21 -20.29
CA SER A 4 -12.11 55.77 -20.15
C SER A 4 -11.44 55.27 -18.88
N SER A 5 -12.15 54.37 -18.22
CA SER A 5 -11.66 53.45 -17.21
C SER A 5 -10.57 52.53 -17.78
N SER A 6 -9.31 52.79 -17.45
CA SER A 6 -8.26 51.77 -17.54
C SER A 6 -8.14 51.08 -16.18
N ARG A 7 -8.96 50.03 -15.99
CA ARG A 7 -8.74 49.02 -14.94
C ARG A 7 -7.40 48.35 -15.21
N GLN A 8 -6.36 48.85 -14.55
CA GLN A 8 -5.09 48.14 -14.48
C GLN A 8 -5.22 47.05 -13.40
N GLY A 9 -5.97 45.99 -13.73
CA GLY A 9 -5.86 44.73 -13.02
C GLY A 9 -4.46 44.19 -13.30
N ARG A 10 -3.53 44.41 -12.36
CA ARG A 10 -2.26 43.71 -12.33
C ARG A 10 -2.58 42.22 -12.31
N PRO A 11 -2.20 41.41 -13.32
CA PRO A 11 -2.11 39.99 -13.07
C PRO A 11 -1.07 39.86 -11.97
N ILE A 12 -1.52 39.44 -10.79
CA ILE A 12 -0.65 38.98 -9.71
C ILE A 12 0.23 37.95 -10.39
N GLY A 13 1.49 38.33 -10.61
CA GLY A 13 2.48 37.48 -11.22
C GLY A 13 2.39 36.17 -10.49
N ALA A 14 1.92 35.15 -11.21
CA ALA A 14 2.00 33.78 -10.79
C ALA A 14 3.49 33.58 -10.53
N ARG A 15 3.88 33.68 -9.25
CA ARG A 15 5.13 33.13 -8.76
C ARG A 15 4.96 31.65 -9.01
N ARG A 16 5.29 31.24 -10.25
CA ARG A 16 5.67 29.88 -10.56
C ARG A 16 6.83 29.67 -9.61
N ARG A 17 6.50 29.12 -8.44
CA ARG A 17 7.44 28.36 -7.65
C ARG A 17 7.90 27.32 -8.64
N ASP A 18 9.04 27.58 -9.26
CA ASP A 18 9.84 26.58 -9.93
C ASP A 18 10.33 25.61 -8.84
N GLU A 19 9.38 24.93 -8.19
CA GLU A 19 9.66 23.69 -7.51
C GLU A 19 10.28 22.82 -8.59
N SER A 20 11.53 22.42 -8.35
CA SER A 20 12.28 21.61 -9.31
C SER A 20 11.39 20.46 -9.79
N MET A 21 11.39 20.17 -11.08
CA MET A 21 10.55 19.10 -11.63
C MET A 21 10.72 17.78 -10.86
N LEU A 22 11.92 17.54 -10.32
CA LEU A 22 12.24 16.44 -9.42
C LEU A 22 11.44 16.50 -8.11
N THR A 23 11.39 17.65 -7.44
CA THR A 23 10.61 17.83 -6.20
C THR A 23 9.13 17.56 -6.42
N ARG A 24 8.58 18.02 -7.56
CA ARG A 24 7.18 17.78 -7.92
C ARG A 24 6.90 16.32 -8.24
N MET A 25 7.82 15.63 -8.93
CA MET A 25 7.73 14.18 -9.16
C MET A 25 7.78 13.40 -7.85
N VAL A 26 8.75 13.70 -6.97
CA VAL A 26 8.89 13.01 -5.69
C VAL A 26 7.64 13.21 -4.83
N ASN A 27 7.12 14.43 -4.73
CA ASN A 27 5.86 14.70 -4.02
C ASN A 27 4.66 13.95 -4.64
N SER A 28 4.62 13.81 -5.97
CA SER A 28 3.59 13.02 -6.65
C SER A 28 3.67 11.53 -6.33
N VAL A 29 4.87 10.96 -6.26
CA VAL A 29 5.08 9.56 -5.89
C VAL A 29 4.70 9.32 -4.44
N PHE A 30 5.09 10.19 -3.50
CA PHE A 30 4.67 10.08 -2.11
C PHE A 30 3.15 10.20 -1.94
N SER A 31 2.53 11.13 -2.67
CA SER A 31 1.07 11.28 -2.70
C SER A 31 0.38 10.02 -3.22
N PHE A 32 0.88 9.46 -4.32
CA PHE A 32 0.38 8.21 -4.89
C PHE A 32 0.52 7.04 -3.92
N LEU A 33 1.67 6.87 -3.27
CA LEU A 33 1.89 5.82 -2.27
C LEU A 33 0.97 5.98 -1.06
N LYS A 34 0.64 7.22 -0.67
CA LYS A 34 -0.31 7.52 0.40
C LYS A 34 -1.75 7.22 0.00
N TYR A 35 -2.14 7.49 -1.24
CA TYR A 35 -3.47 7.09 -1.74
C TYR A 35 -3.58 5.58 -1.94
N ALA A 36 -2.50 4.94 -2.40
CA ALA A 36 -2.42 3.50 -2.64
C ALA A 36 -1.99 2.71 -1.38
N GLU A 37 -1.90 3.36 -0.21
CA GLU A 37 -1.40 2.79 1.04
C GLU A 37 -2.10 1.47 1.36
N PHE A 38 -3.42 1.46 1.26
CA PHE A 38 -4.21 0.28 1.58
C PHE A 38 -4.01 -0.86 0.55
N GLU A 39 -3.85 -0.53 -0.72
CA GLU A 39 -3.77 -1.51 -1.81
C GLU A 39 -2.39 -2.19 -1.87
N ILE A 40 -1.32 -1.41 -1.69
CA ILE A 40 0.04 -1.96 -1.65
C ILE A 40 0.25 -2.80 -0.38
N LEU A 41 -0.28 -2.36 0.77
CA LEU A 41 -0.22 -3.13 2.01
C LEU A 41 -1.06 -4.40 1.92
N PHE A 42 -2.21 -4.35 1.25
CA PHE A 42 -3.04 -5.53 1.00
C PHE A 42 -2.28 -6.57 0.18
N VAL A 43 -1.73 -6.20 -0.99
CA VAL A 43 -0.98 -7.14 -1.84
C VAL A 43 0.29 -7.63 -1.14
N LEU A 44 1.05 -6.73 -0.50
CA LEU A 44 2.24 -7.08 0.26
C LEU A 44 1.91 -8.05 1.40
N PHE A 45 0.81 -7.83 2.11
CA PHE A 45 0.32 -8.74 3.15
C PHE A 45 0.06 -10.14 2.59
N PHE A 46 -0.61 -10.25 1.44
CA PHE A 46 -0.82 -11.56 0.79
C PHE A 46 0.48 -12.21 0.34
N VAL A 47 1.44 -11.44 -0.18
CA VAL A 47 2.76 -11.97 -0.57
C VAL A 47 3.52 -12.50 0.64
N VAL A 48 3.58 -11.71 1.72
CA VAL A 48 4.24 -12.11 2.98
C VAL A 48 3.55 -13.34 3.57
N ALA A 49 2.22 -13.33 3.66
CA ALA A 49 1.44 -14.47 4.13
C ALA A 49 1.69 -15.71 3.27
N PHE A 50 1.67 -15.58 1.94
CA PHE A 50 1.94 -16.67 1.01
C PHE A 50 3.34 -17.27 1.22
N VAL A 51 4.37 -16.44 1.37
CA VAL A 51 5.74 -16.92 1.64
C VAL A 51 5.81 -17.64 3.00
N VAL A 52 5.20 -17.09 4.04
CA VAL A 52 5.16 -17.71 5.39
C VAL A 52 4.41 -19.03 5.36
N PHE A 53 3.22 -19.08 4.77
CA PHE A 53 2.46 -20.32 4.63
C PHE A 53 3.19 -21.35 3.79
N LYS A 54 3.86 -20.93 2.71
CA LYS A 54 4.71 -21.82 1.91
C LYS A 54 5.86 -22.38 2.73
N ASP A 55 6.56 -21.57 3.51
CA ASP A 55 7.64 -22.04 4.38
C ASP A 55 7.14 -23.02 5.44
N LEU A 56 6.01 -22.72 6.11
CA LEU A 56 5.42 -23.58 7.13
C LEU A 56 4.90 -24.92 6.57
N THR A 57 4.25 -24.91 5.40
CA THR A 57 3.69 -26.13 4.78
C THR A 57 4.72 -26.97 4.03
N SER A 58 5.86 -26.38 3.65
CA SER A 58 6.97 -27.11 3.00
C SER A 58 7.75 -28.02 3.96
N ARG A 59 7.59 -27.81 5.28
CA ARG A 59 8.27 -28.60 6.32
C ARG A 59 7.39 -29.77 6.76
N PRO A 60 7.80 -31.03 6.52
CA PRO A 60 7.00 -32.21 6.84
C PRO A 60 6.77 -32.40 8.35
N GLU A 61 7.53 -31.72 9.22
CA GLU A 61 7.40 -31.74 10.68
C GLU A 61 6.17 -30.98 11.18
N TYR A 62 5.78 -29.86 10.55
CA TYR A 62 4.57 -29.09 10.94
C TYR A 62 3.30 -29.66 10.33
N ASN A 63 3.38 -30.33 9.17
CA ASN A 63 2.26 -31.05 8.57
C ASN A 63 1.75 -32.19 9.47
N GLN A 64 2.60 -32.68 10.38
CA GLN A 64 2.24 -33.72 11.34
C GLN A 64 1.39 -33.21 12.51
N ILE A 65 1.28 -31.90 12.75
CA ILE A 65 0.39 -31.34 13.79
C ILE A 65 -1.07 -31.38 13.33
N LEU A 66 -1.31 -31.32 12.01
CA LEU A 66 -2.64 -31.43 11.39
C LEU A 66 -2.99 -32.87 10.96
N VAL A 67 -2.01 -33.77 10.92
CA VAL A 67 -2.17 -35.17 10.48
C VAL A 67 -1.96 -36.19 11.62
N LYS A 68 -1.33 -35.82 12.74
CA LYS A 68 -1.44 -36.65 13.93
C LYS A 68 -2.88 -36.55 14.43
N LYS A 69 -3.64 -37.62 14.18
CA LYS A 69 -4.63 -38.07 15.15
C LYS A 69 -3.98 -37.90 16.53
N PRO A 70 -4.63 -37.22 17.50
CA PRO A 70 -4.19 -37.34 18.88
C PRO A 70 -4.02 -38.83 19.13
N ASP A 71 -2.90 -39.17 19.76
CA ASP A 71 -2.46 -40.54 19.99
C ASP A 71 -3.67 -41.43 20.21
N SER A 72 -3.70 -42.53 19.46
CA SER A 72 -4.64 -43.63 19.53
C SER A 72 -4.69 -44.21 20.95
N GLY A 73 -5.23 -43.43 21.88
CA GLY A 73 -5.81 -43.87 23.12
C GLY A 73 -7.18 -44.39 22.75
N ASP A 74 -7.32 -45.70 22.88
CA ASP A 74 -8.52 -46.48 22.63
C ASP A 74 -9.73 -45.95 23.43
N TRP A 75 -10.43 -44.94 22.91
CA TRP A 75 -11.63 -44.37 23.55
C TRP A 75 -12.90 -44.44 22.70
N TRP A 76 -12.90 -45.02 21.50
CA TRP A 76 -14.15 -45.20 20.76
C TRP A 76 -14.81 -46.53 21.14
N PRO A 77 -15.95 -46.55 21.86
CA PRO A 77 -16.49 -47.78 22.40
C PRO A 77 -17.65 -48.29 21.53
N TYR A 78 -17.49 -48.39 20.20
CA TYR A 78 -18.39 -49.12 19.29
C TYR A 78 -17.65 -49.53 18.02
#